data_AF-A0A7C4N9Q1-F1
#
_entry.id   AF-A0A7C4N9Q1-F1
#
_cell.length_a   1.000
_cell.length_b   1.000
_cell.length_c   1.000
_cell.angle_alpha   90.00
_cell.angle_beta   90.00
_cell.angle_gamma   90.00
#
_symmetry.space_group_name_H-M   'P 1'
#
loop_
_entity.id
_entity.type
_entity.pdbx_description
1 polymer ?
#
loop_
_entity_poly.entity_id
_entity_poly.type
_entity_poly.pdbx_seq_one_letter_code
_entity_poly.pdbx_strand_id
1 'polypeptide(L)'
;MSTDPATSTPTPEPTLAASQTYPCPKCAGKMNFDAAKGMLGCPFCGHVMPVPGAVETVKEHDLLATLQDDSNKAHGYGTEVKAINCKSCGATVNVPPNVTSTQCPFCGSNQVIEQQPDPNLIQPESVVPFAIDEATAHRRFRDWLGQGWFHPNDLKALGGGQKLRGVYLPFWTFDAHAESDWRAESGDYYYETEWVTVVRDGKTVREQRQVRKVRWYPTSGHHTGDYDDVLVYATKSIDVRILQKIYPADTK
;
A
#
# COMPACT_ATOMS: atom_id res chain seq x y z
N MET A 1 4.34 -55.71 -35.77
CA MET A 1 4.93 -54.59 -35.01
C MET A 1 4.67 -53.33 -35.81
N SER A 2 3.49 -52.73 -35.62
CA SER A 2 3.14 -51.43 -36.23
C SER A 2 3.54 -50.34 -35.24
N THR A 3 4.37 -49.41 -35.69
CA THR A 3 4.70 -48.20 -34.96
C THR A 3 3.90 -47.05 -35.56
N ASP A 4 2.92 -46.54 -34.81
CA ASP A 4 2.21 -45.30 -35.13
C ASP A 4 3.14 -44.09 -34.96
N PRO A 5 3.08 -43.07 -35.85
CA PRO A 5 3.78 -41.82 -35.66
C PRO A 5 2.99 -40.91 -34.70
N ALA A 6 3.64 -40.52 -33.61
CA ALA A 6 3.08 -39.58 -32.64
C ALA A 6 2.78 -38.23 -33.31
N THR A 7 1.51 -37.84 -33.28
CA THR A 7 1.05 -36.51 -33.71
C THR A 7 1.37 -35.52 -32.59
N SER A 8 2.38 -34.68 -32.78
CA SER A 8 2.68 -33.59 -31.84
C SER A 8 1.68 -32.45 -32.04
N THR A 9 0.86 -32.21 -31.03
CA THR A 9 -0.04 -31.05 -30.96
C THR A 9 0.79 -29.77 -30.84
N PRO A 10 0.52 -28.71 -31.62
CA PRO A 10 1.25 -27.46 -31.48
C PRO A 10 0.87 -26.77 -30.16
N THR A 11 1.89 -26.47 -29.35
CA THR A 11 1.80 -25.60 -28.17
C THR A 11 1.24 -24.23 -28.61
N PRO A 12 0.16 -23.72 -28.00
CA PRO A 12 -0.35 -22.39 -28.33
C PRO A 12 0.70 -21.33 -27.98
N GLU A 13 1.05 -20.48 -28.95
CA GLU A 13 1.91 -19.33 -28.73
C GLU A 13 1.22 -18.32 -27.80
N PRO A 14 1.92 -17.79 -26.79
CA PRO A 14 1.35 -16.84 -25.84
C PRO A 14 1.03 -15.51 -26.52
N THR A 15 -0.21 -15.07 -26.37
CA THR A 15 -0.63 -13.71 -26.77
C THR A 15 -0.06 -12.73 -25.75
N LEU A 16 0.97 -11.97 -26.15
CA LEU A 16 1.52 -10.87 -25.36
C LEU A 16 0.41 -9.89 -25.00
N ALA A 17 0.17 -9.69 -23.70
CA ALA A 17 -0.76 -8.68 -23.25
C ALA A 17 -0.23 -7.29 -23.60
N ALA A 18 -1.00 -6.57 -24.41
CA ALA A 18 -0.67 -5.20 -24.79
C ALA A 18 -0.90 -4.26 -23.60
N SER A 19 0.09 -3.43 -23.27
CA SER A 19 -0.14 -2.25 -22.42
C SER A 19 -1.26 -1.42 -23.06
N GLN A 20 -2.39 -1.26 -22.37
CA GLN A 20 -3.48 -0.43 -22.87
C GLN A 20 -2.95 0.98 -23.15
N THR A 21 -2.95 1.35 -24.42
CA THR A 21 -2.47 2.64 -24.88
C THR A 21 -3.68 3.47 -25.24
N TYR A 22 -3.79 4.65 -24.63
CA TYR A 22 -4.91 5.57 -24.91
C TYR A 22 -4.48 6.58 -25.99
N PRO A 23 -4.99 6.48 -27.22
CA PRO A 23 -4.73 7.47 -28.26
C PRO A 23 -5.54 8.74 -28.01
N CYS A 24 -4.93 9.90 -28.22
CA CYS A 24 -5.60 11.19 -28.07
C CYS A 24 -6.68 11.38 -29.15
N PRO A 25 -7.94 11.68 -28.80
CA PRO A 25 -9.00 11.89 -29.78
C PRO A 25 -8.80 13.14 -30.66
N LYS A 26 -7.93 14.09 -30.25
CA LYS A 26 -7.64 15.30 -31.03
C LYS A 26 -6.49 15.16 -32.02
N CYS A 27 -5.42 14.46 -31.65
CA CYS A 27 -4.19 14.43 -32.45
C CYS A 27 -3.58 13.02 -32.62
N ALA A 28 -4.27 11.98 -32.18
CA ALA A 28 -3.83 10.57 -32.18
C ALA A 28 -2.55 10.25 -31.37
N GLY A 29 -1.94 11.24 -30.73
CA GLY A 29 -0.75 11.04 -29.89
C GLY A 29 -1.05 10.18 -28.66
N LYS A 30 -0.08 9.36 -28.23
CA LYS A 30 -0.18 8.56 -27.01
C LYS A 30 -0.39 9.46 -25.78
N MET A 31 -1.44 9.17 -25.00
CA MET A 31 -1.72 9.88 -23.75
C MET A 31 -1.05 9.20 -22.56
N ASN A 32 -0.73 9.99 -21.54
CA ASN A 32 -0.15 9.54 -20.28
C ASN A 32 -1.12 9.86 -19.13
N PHE A 33 -1.07 9.07 -18.07
CA PHE A 33 -1.78 9.40 -16.84
C PHE A 33 -1.13 10.62 -16.16
N ASP A 34 -1.92 11.64 -15.88
CA ASP A 34 -1.56 12.85 -15.14
C ASP A 34 -2.07 12.69 -13.70
N ALA A 35 -1.17 12.28 -12.81
CA ALA A 35 -1.46 12.04 -11.39
C ALA A 35 -2.05 13.26 -10.67
N ALA A 36 -1.62 14.47 -11.03
CA ALA A 36 -2.11 15.69 -10.40
C ALA A 36 -3.57 15.99 -10.76
N LYS A 37 -4.04 15.52 -11.91
CA LYS A 37 -5.42 15.70 -12.37
C LYS A 37 -6.29 14.46 -12.22
N GLY A 38 -5.71 13.28 -11.99
CA GLY A 38 -6.43 12.00 -12.04
C GLY A 38 -6.98 11.70 -13.44
N MET A 39 -6.34 12.19 -14.49
CA MET A 39 -6.86 12.15 -15.87
C MET A 39 -5.78 11.73 -16.85
N LEU A 40 -6.16 11.34 -18.07
CA LEU A 40 -5.22 11.20 -19.18
C LEU A 40 -4.90 12.58 -19.76
N GLY A 41 -3.61 12.90 -19.87
CA GLY A 41 -3.10 14.09 -20.53
C GLY A 41 -2.32 13.74 -21.79
N CYS A 42 -2.60 14.42 -22.90
CA CYS A 42 -1.83 14.32 -24.13
C CYS A 42 -0.63 15.27 -24.07
N PRO A 43 0.63 14.78 -24.13
CA PRO A 43 1.81 15.63 -24.09
C PRO A 43 2.03 16.45 -25.38
N PHE A 44 1.35 16.09 -26.48
CA PHE A 44 1.55 16.71 -27.79
C PHE A 44 0.65 17.92 -28.03
N CYS A 45 -0.64 17.81 -27.69
CA CYS A 45 -1.62 18.88 -27.94
C CYS A 45 -2.28 19.44 -26.67
N GLY A 46 -1.95 18.91 -25.50
CA GLY A 46 -2.48 19.36 -24.20
C GLY A 46 -3.91 18.93 -23.91
N HIS A 47 -4.55 18.12 -24.76
CA HIS A 47 -5.88 17.59 -24.48
C HIS A 47 -5.88 16.71 -23.22
N VAL A 48 -6.92 16.86 -22.40
CA VAL A 48 -7.16 16.03 -21.21
C VAL A 48 -8.49 15.31 -21.32
N MET A 49 -8.57 14.09 -20.79
CA MET A 49 -9.81 13.33 -20.70
C MET A 49 -9.80 12.39 -19.48
N PRO A 50 -10.97 11.99 -18.96
CA PRO A 50 -11.04 10.94 -17.95
C PRO A 50 -10.40 9.63 -18.43
N VAL A 51 -9.87 8.84 -17.51
CA VAL A 51 -9.41 7.47 -17.82
C VAL A 51 -10.66 6.61 -18.11
N PRO A 52 -10.80 6.02 -19.30
CA PRO A 52 -11.93 5.14 -19.60
C PRO A 52 -11.98 3.96 -18.61
N GLY A 53 -13.15 3.69 -18.04
CA GLY A 53 -13.35 2.60 -17.07
C GLY A 53 -12.85 2.90 -15.65
N ALA A 54 -12.36 4.10 -15.36
CA ALA A 54 -11.86 4.44 -14.01
C ALA A 54 -12.94 4.63 -12.94
N VAL A 55 -14.22 4.54 -13.31
CA VAL A 55 -15.37 4.65 -12.39
C VAL A 55 -16.14 3.33 -12.40
N GLU A 56 -15.43 2.21 -12.36
CA GLU A 56 -16.04 0.93 -12.02
C GLU A 56 -16.01 0.78 -10.50
N THR A 57 -17.16 0.49 -9.91
CA THR A 57 -17.27 0.16 -8.49
C THR A 57 -16.46 -1.10 -8.22
N VAL A 58 -15.62 -1.08 -7.18
CA VAL A 58 -14.91 -2.26 -6.72
C VAL A 58 -15.93 -3.38 -6.51
N LYS A 59 -15.67 -4.55 -7.10
CA LYS A 59 -16.54 -5.70 -6.94
C LYS A 59 -16.13 -6.46 -5.69
N GLU A 60 -17.00 -6.46 -4.70
CA GLU A 60 -16.84 -7.33 -3.53
C GLU A 60 -17.24 -8.78 -3.88
N HIS A 61 -16.52 -9.73 -3.30
CA HIS A 61 -16.79 -11.16 -3.49
C HIS A 61 -16.98 -11.83 -2.13
N ASP A 62 -17.87 -12.82 -2.08
CA ASP A 62 -18.03 -13.65 -0.89
C ASP A 62 -16.73 -14.43 -0.62
N LEU A 63 -16.18 -14.28 0.59
CA LEU A 63 -14.89 -14.85 0.95
C LEU A 63 -14.88 -16.38 0.84
N LEU A 64 -15.90 -17.05 1.37
CA LEU A 64 -15.91 -18.52 1.42
C LEU A 64 -16.12 -19.12 0.03
N ALA A 65 -17.03 -18.56 -0.76
CA ALA A 65 -17.23 -18.97 -2.15
C ALA A 65 -15.96 -18.76 -2.97
N THR A 66 -15.26 -17.63 -2.78
CA THR A 66 -14.01 -17.33 -3.51
C THR A 66 -12.89 -18.29 -3.13
N LEU A 67 -12.73 -18.62 -1.84
CA LEU A 67 -11.72 -19.59 -1.37
C LEU A 67 -12.02 -21.03 -1.82
N GLN A 68 -13.28 -21.34 -2.14
CA GLN A 68 -13.70 -22.66 -2.61
C GLN A 68 -13.71 -22.79 -4.14
N ASP A 69 -13.54 -21.69 -4.88
CA ASP A 69 -13.52 -21.70 -6.35
C ASP A 69 -12.20 -22.32 -6.86
N ASP A 70 -12.29 -23.53 -7.40
CA ASP A 70 -11.17 -24.27 -8.00
C ASP A 70 -11.04 -24.05 -9.52
N SER A 71 -11.84 -23.15 -10.10
CA SER A 71 -11.87 -22.89 -11.55
C SER A 71 -10.61 -22.21 -12.09
N ASN A 72 -9.70 -21.76 -11.22
CA ASN A 72 -8.49 -20.99 -11.53
C ASN A 72 -8.75 -19.66 -12.28
N LYS A 73 -10.00 -19.23 -12.42
CA LYS A 73 -10.33 -17.99 -13.17
C LYS A 73 -9.79 -16.73 -12.52
N ALA A 74 -9.72 -16.72 -11.19
CA ALA A 74 -9.24 -15.57 -10.42
C ALA A 74 -7.72 -15.57 -10.23
N HIS A 75 -6.98 -16.58 -10.73
CA HIS A 75 -5.55 -16.72 -10.51
C HIS A 75 -4.68 -16.08 -11.60
N GLY A 76 -3.53 -15.56 -11.20
CA GLY A 76 -2.57 -14.85 -12.03
C GLY A 76 -2.87 -13.35 -12.16
N TYR A 77 -2.16 -12.67 -13.06
CA TYR A 77 -2.34 -11.23 -13.31
C TYR A 77 -3.34 -10.92 -14.43
N GLY A 78 -3.95 -11.93 -15.05
CA GLY A 78 -4.72 -11.80 -16.30
C GLY A 78 -3.87 -11.40 -17.53
N THR A 79 -2.58 -11.17 -17.32
CA THR A 79 -1.54 -10.87 -18.29
C THR A 79 -0.29 -11.67 -17.95
N GLU A 80 0.53 -11.97 -18.95
CA GLU A 80 1.89 -12.44 -18.71
C GLU A 80 2.67 -11.39 -17.93
N VAL A 81 3.30 -11.81 -16.84
CA VAL A 81 4.22 -11.00 -16.04
C VAL A 81 5.42 -11.87 -15.67
N LYS A 82 6.51 -11.22 -15.32
CA LYS A 82 7.68 -11.87 -14.72
C LYS A 82 7.78 -11.50 -13.26
N ALA A 83 8.01 -12.48 -12.40
CA ALA A 83 8.36 -12.21 -11.02
C ALA A 83 9.88 -12.06 -10.90
N ILE A 84 10.30 -11.09 -10.11
CA ILE A 84 11.71 -10.81 -9.85
C ILE A 84 11.91 -10.81 -8.35
N ASN A 85 12.76 -11.71 -7.85
CA ASN A 85 13.12 -11.78 -6.44
C ASN A 85 14.48 -11.14 -6.17
N CYS A 86 14.53 -10.24 -5.20
CA CYS A 86 15.76 -9.59 -4.79
C CYS A 86 16.51 -10.41 -3.73
N LYS A 87 17.77 -10.78 -3.99
CA LYS A 87 18.60 -11.52 -3.04
C LYS A 87 19.08 -10.68 -1.84
N SER A 88 19.05 -9.35 -1.96
CA SER A 88 19.52 -8.45 -0.90
C SER A 88 18.47 -8.18 0.18
N CYS A 89 17.19 -8.05 -0.19
CA CYS A 89 16.12 -7.71 0.75
C CYS A 89 14.97 -8.72 0.79
N GLY A 90 14.96 -9.71 -0.11
CA GLY A 90 13.92 -10.74 -0.18
C GLY A 90 12.62 -10.28 -0.84
N ALA A 91 12.51 -9.03 -1.30
CA ALA A 91 11.32 -8.54 -1.98
C ALA A 91 11.12 -9.21 -3.34
N THR A 92 9.88 -9.57 -3.63
CA THR A 92 9.45 -10.05 -4.96
C THR A 92 8.62 -8.96 -5.63
N VAL A 93 8.93 -8.67 -6.89
CA VAL A 93 8.26 -7.64 -7.71
C VAL A 93 7.82 -8.25 -9.01
N ASN A 94 6.58 -7.99 -9.42
CA ASN A 94 6.07 -8.38 -10.73
C ASN A 94 6.31 -7.25 -11.74
N VAL A 95 6.90 -7.59 -12.89
CA VAL A 95 7.24 -6.65 -13.96
C VAL A 95 6.73 -7.15 -15.31
N PRO A 96 6.55 -6.26 -16.29
CA PRO A 96 6.22 -6.67 -17.65
C PRO A 96 7.26 -7.64 -18.25
N PRO A 97 6.85 -8.56 -19.14
CA PRO A 97 7.72 -9.63 -19.66
C PRO A 97 8.92 -9.12 -20.48
N ASN A 98 8.81 -7.92 -21.05
CA ASN A 98 9.87 -7.26 -21.82
C ASN A 98 10.95 -6.59 -20.94
N VAL A 99 10.80 -6.58 -19.62
CA VAL A 99 11.83 -6.08 -18.69
C VAL A 99 12.89 -7.17 -18.51
N THR A 100 14.08 -6.94 -19.06
CA THR A 100 15.22 -7.89 -18.98
C THR A 100 16.13 -7.66 -17.78
N SER A 101 16.16 -6.44 -17.26
CA SER A 101 16.96 -6.07 -16.09
C SER A 101 16.29 -4.91 -15.35
N THR A 102 16.26 -4.99 -14.03
CA THR A 102 15.76 -3.91 -13.17
C THR A 102 16.54 -3.87 -11.86
N GLN A 103 16.54 -2.72 -11.21
CA GLN A 103 16.96 -2.59 -9.82
C GLN A 103 15.77 -2.93 -8.92
N CYS A 104 16.06 -3.52 -7.76
CA CYS A 104 15.06 -3.69 -6.72
C CYS A 104 14.50 -2.31 -6.32
N PRO A 105 13.19 -2.04 -6.48
CA PRO A 105 12.62 -0.73 -6.16
C PRO A 105 12.60 -0.45 -4.66
N PHE A 106 12.84 -1.46 -3.82
CA PHE A 106 12.84 -1.32 -2.36
C PHE A 106 14.22 -0.98 -1.78
N CYS A 107 15.27 -1.65 -2.24
CA CYS A 107 16.63 -1.50 -1.69
C CYS A 107 17.68 -1.01 -2.70
N GLY A 108 17.32 -0.86 -3.98
CA GLY A 108 18.24 -0.43 -5.05
C GLY A 108 19.22 -1.49 -5.52
N SER A 109 19.20 -2.71 -4.98
CA SER A 109 20.11 -3.79 -5.39
C SER A 109 19.87 -4.26 -6.83
N ASN A 110 20.96 -4.49 -7.56
CA ASN A 110 20.96 -5.16 -8.88
C ASN A 110 20.91 -6.70 -8.76
N GLN A 111 20.97 -7.26 -7.55
CA GLN A 111 20.93 -8.71 -7.33
C GLN A 111 19.48 -9.20 -7.38
N VAL A 112 18.99 -9.37 -8.60
CA VAL A 112 17.65 -9.79 -8.90
C VAL A 112 17.66 -11.10 -9.70
N ILE A 113 16.78 -12.03 -9.34
CA ILE A 113 16.63 -13.30 -10.04
C ILE A 113 15.20 -13.41 -10.56
N GLU A 114 15.08 -13.72 -11.85
CA GLU A 114 13.79 -14.03 -12.47
C GLU A 114 13.21 -15.32 -11.88
N GLN A 115 11.94 -15.26 -11.51
CA GLN A 115 11.16 -16.38 -11.00
C GLN A 115 9.86 -16.48 -11.77
N GLN A 116 9.28 -17.68 -11.78
CA GLN A 116 7.91 -17.83 -12.21
C GLN A 116 6.99 -17.10 -11.22
N PRO A 117 5.99 -16.34 -11.70
CA PRO A 117 4.96 -15.79 -10.84
C PRO A 117 4.27 -16.89 -10.03
N ASP A 118 3.78 -16.52 -8.84
CA ASP A 118 3.00 -17.45 -8.02
C ASP A 118 1.72 -17.84 -8.79
N PRO A 119 1.53 -19.13 -9.13
CA PRO A 119 0.35 -19.58 -9.88
C PRO A 119 -0.94 -19.46 -9.06
N ASN A 120 -0.86 -19.31 -7.74
CA ASN A 120 -2.01 -19.14 -6.84
C ASN A 120 -2.23 -17.67 -6.45
N LEU A 121 -1.50 -16.73 -7.05
CA LEU A 121 -1.75 -15.31 -6.84
C LEU A 121 -3.15 -14.99 -7.33
N ILE A 122 -4.01 -14.44 -6.48
CA ILE A 122 -5.33 -13.93 -6.91
C ILE A 122 -5.12 -12.57 -7.58
N GLN A 123 -5.75 -12.39 -8.74
CA GLN A 123 -5.62 -11.19 -9.56
C GLN A 123 -6.08 -9.95 -8.78
N PRO A 124 -5.27 -8.87 -8.72
CA PRO A 124 -5.75 -7.59 -8.23
C PRO A 124 -6.83 -7.02 -9.16
N GLU A 125 -8.01 -6.75 -8.61
CA GLU A 125 -9.15 -6.20 -9.37
C GLU A 125 -9.23 -4.67 -9.33
N SER A 126 -8.46 -4.03 -8.45
CA SER A 126 -8.52 -2.58 -8.25
C SER A 126 -7.17 -2.01 -7.86
N VAL A 127 -6.99 -0.71 -8.13
CA VAL A 127 -5.76 0.02 -7.84
C VAL A 127 -6.07 1.44 -7.43
N VAL A 128 -5.39 1.92 -6.39
CA VAL A 128 -5.44 3.34 -6.03
C VAL A 128 -4.51 4.11 -6.96
N PRO A 129 -5.02 5.05 -7.78
CA PRO A 129 -4.18 5.81 -8.69
C PRO A 129 -3.21 6.73 -7.92
N PHE A 130 -2.03 6.98 -8.50
CA PHE A 130 -1.11 7.96 -7.92
C PHE A 130 -1.73 9.36 -7.92
N ALA A 131 -1.75 10.01 -6.75
CA ALA A 131 -2.18 11.40 -6.61
C ALA A 131 -1.02 12.41 -6.71
N ILE A 132 0.23 11.93 -6.66
CA ILE A 132 1.44 12.76 -6.70
C ILE A 132 2.23 12.40 -7.95
N ASP A 133 2.52 13.40 -8.78
CA ASP A 133 3.38 13.25 -9.93
C ASP A 133 4.87 13.09 -9.55
N GLU A 134 5.65 12.53 -10.45
CA GLU A 134 7.08 12.25 -10.23
C GLU A 134 7.89 13.50 -9.88
N ALA A 135 7.63 14.64 -10.52
CA ALA A 135 8.36 15.88 -10.26
C ALA A 135 8.05 16.43 -8.85
N THR A 136 6.79 16.35 -8.42
CA THR A 136 6.39 16.69 -7.06
C THR A 136 6.98 15.72 -6.03
N ALA A 137 7.01 14.42 -6.30
CA ALA A 137 7.64 13.43 -5.43
C ALA A 137 9.14 13.74 -5.23
N HIS A 138 9.86 14.02 -6.32
CA HIS A 138 11.27 14.41 -6.28
C HIS A 138 11.51 15.70 -5.52
N ARG A 139 10.62 16.70 -5.65
CA ARG A 139 10.71 17.95 -4.87
C ARG A 139 10.54 17.66 -3.38
N ARG A 140 9.48 16.97 -2.98
CA ARG A 140 9.23 16.62 -1.57
C ARG A 140 10.37 15.80 -0.95
N PHE A 141 10.93 14.87 -1.71
CA PHE A 141 12.09 14.08 -1.27
C PHE A 141 13.32 14.95 -1.03
N ARG A 142 13.63 15.88 -1.95
CA ARG A 142 14.73 16.84 -1.78
C ARG A 142 14.53 17.77 -0.59
N ASP A 143 13.31 18.28 -0.41
CA ASP A 143 12.97 19.15 0.71
C ASP A 143 13.17 18.41 2.05
N TRP A 144 12.73 17.15 2.12
CA TRP A 144 12.96 16.28 3.28
C TRP A 144 14.45 16.04 3.55
N LEU A 145 15.26 15.75 2.53
CA LEU A 145 16.71 15.62 2.67
C LEU A 145 17.41 16.89 3.16
N GLY A 146 16.84 18.06 2.85
CA GLY A 146 17.30 19.36 3.31
C GLY A 146 16.98 19.63 4.79
N GLN A 147 16.04 18.90 5.38
CA GLN A 147 15.55 19.13 6.74
C GLN A 147 16.15 18.11 7.73
N GLY A 148 16.90 18.60 8.74
CA GLY A 148 17.35 17.81 9.88
C GLY A 148 18.83 17.94 10.20
N TRP A 149 19.15 17.94 11.50
CA TRP A 149 20.48 18.27 12.03
C TRP A 149 21.57 17.20 11.74
N PHE A 150 21.19 15.96 11.38
CA PHE A 150 22.13 14.83 11.26
C PHE A 150 22.04 14.04 9.94
N HIS A 151 21.58 14.64 8.84
CA HIS A 151 21.60 13.95 7.55
C HIS A 151 23.04 13.90 7.00
N PRO A 152 23.60 12.70 6.70
CA PRO A 152 24.94 12.58 6.14
C PRO A 152 25.07 13.43 4.87
N ASN A 153 26.17 14.18 4.74
CA ASN A 153 26.42 15.02 3.56
C ASN A 153 26.38 14.20 2.26
N ASP A 154 26.79 12.93 2.32
CA ASP A 154 26.76 11.99 1.19
C ASP A 154 25.33 11.72 0.70
N LEU A 155 24.33 11.70 1.60
CA LEU A 155 22.93 11.53 1.25
C LEU A 155 22.37 12.77 0.53
N LYS A 156 22.83 13.96 0.89
CA LYS A 156 22.52 15.22 0.17
C LYS A 156 23.18 15.25 -1.21
N ALA A 157 24.40 14.74 -1.33
CA ALA A 157 25.12 14.61 -2.60
C ALA A 157 24.47 13.59 -3.56
N LEU A 158 23.88 12.51 -3.01
CA LEU A 158 23.06 11.55 -3.76
C LEU A 158 21.66 12.08 -4.12
N GLY A 159 21.19 13.12 -3.42
CA GLY A 159 19.82 13.63 -3.39
C GLY A 159 19.25 14.25 -4.68
N GLY A 160 19.95 14.15 -5.81
CA GLY A 160 19.46 14.63 -7.10
C GLY A 160 19.34 13.57 -8.20
N GLY A 161 20.03 12.43 -8.07
CA GLY A 161 20.19 11.45 -9.17
C GLY A 161 19.48 10.12 -8.97
N GLN A 162 18.97 9.83 -7.77
CA GLN A 162 18.24 8.59 -7.53
C GLN A 162 16.88 8.65 -8.21
N LYS A 163 16.60 7.68 -9.09
CA LYS A 163 15.30 7.51 -9.71
C LYS A 163 14.29 7.09 -8.64
N LEU A 164 13.29 7.93 -8.38
CA LEU A 164 12.12 7.50 -7.63
C LEU A 164 11.30 6.55 -8.51
N ARG A 165 10.77 5.49 -7.92
CA ARG A 165 9.93 4.51 -8.61
C ARG A 165 8.60 4.41 -7.89
N GLY A 166 7.52 4.58 -8.63
CA GLY A 166 6.19 4.19 -8.15
C GLY A 166 6.13 2.67 -8.05
N VAL A 167 5.62 2.18 -6.93
CA VAL A 167 5.32 0.76 -6.71
C VAL A 167 3.91 0.64 -6.16
N TYR A 168 3.19 -0.40 -6.60
CA TYR A 168 1.93 -0.79 -5.98
C TYR A 168 2.21 -1.87 -4.95
N LEU A 169 1.57 -1.71 -3.79
CA LEU A 169 1.65 -2.66 -2.68
C LEU A 169 0.32 -3.41 -2.62
N PRO A 170 0.34 -4.75 -2.58
CA PRO A 170 -0.90 -5.51 -2.61
C PRO A 170 -1.55 -5.52 -1.22
N PHE A 171 -2.87 -5.36 -1.21
CA PHE A 171 -3.72 -5.41 -0.03
C PHE A 171 -4.96 -6.25 -0.34
N TRP A 172 -5.47 -6.94 0.68
CA TRP A 172 -6.83 -7.43 0.71
C TRP A 172 -7.71 -6.39 1.37
N THR A 173 -8.95 -6.26 0.92
CA THR A 173 -10.01 -5.55 1.62
C THR A 173 -11.02 -6.57 2.09
N PHE A 174 -11.48 -6.45 3.34
CA PHE A 174 -12.47 -7.36 3.90
C PHE A 174 -13.53 -6.56 4.64
N ASP A 175 -14.78 -6.93 4.41
CA ASP A 175 -15.86 -6.57 5.32
C ASP A 175 -15.83 -7.50 6.52
N ALA A 176 -16.00 -6.92 7.70
CA ALA A 176 -15.96 -7.64 8.95
C ALA A 176 -17.10 -7.18 9.86
N HIS A 177 -17.89 -8.13 10.34
CA HIS A 177 -18.71 -7.93 11.53
C HIS A 177 -17.92 -8.38 12.75
N ALA A 178 -17.72 -7.50 13.74
CA ALA A 178 -17.03 -7.85 14.98
C ALA A 178 -17.92 -7.66 16.20
N GLU A 179 -17.99 -8.71 17.01
CA GLU A 179 -18.63 -8.71 18.33
C GLU A 179 -17.57 -8.98 19.41
N SER A 180 -17.61 -8.21 20.49
CA SER A 180 -16.69 -8.38 21.61
C SER A 180 -17.32 -7.99 22.94
N ASP A 181 -17.19 -8.86 23.92
CA ASP A 181 -17.41 -8.51 25.33
C ASP A 181 -16.12 -7.95 25.92
N TRP A 182 -16.22 -6.84 26.64
CA TRP A 182 -15.06 -6.20 27.27
C TRP A 182 -15.29 -5.96 28.76
N ARG A 183 -14.18 -5.91 29.50
CA ARG A 183 -14.10 -5.51 30.90
C ARG A 183 -12.96 -4.51 31.06
N ALA A 184 -13.17 -3.45 31.81
CA ALA A 184 -12.18 -2.42 32.10
C ALA A 184 -12.40 -1.81 33.49
N GLU A 185 -11.44 -1.04 33.98
CA GLU A 185 -11.65 -0.15 35.12
C GLU A 185 -11.97 1.26 34.60
N SER A 186 -13.10 1.80 35.04
CA SER A 186 -13.46 3.21 34.80
C SER A 186 -13.22 4.00 36.07
N GLY A 187 -12.90 5.28 35.93
CA GLY A 187 -12.53 6.13 37.06
C GLY A 187 -13.17 7.50 37.00
N ASP A 188 -13.82 7.89 38.11
CA ASP A 188 -14.30 9.26 38.29
C ASP A 188 -13.23 10.10 38.97
N TYR A 189 -12.93 11.26 38.40
CA TYR A 189 -12.05 12.24 39.04
C TYR A 189 -12.76 12.93 40.19
N TYR A 190 -12.10 13.01 41.35
CA TYR A 190 -12.53 13.81 42.48
C TYR A 190 -11.34 14.55 43.09
N TYR A 191 -11.60 15.56 43.91
CA TYR A 191 -10.55 16.36 44.54
C TYR A 191 -10.66 16.28 46.05
N GLU A 192 -9.53 16.13 46.72
CA GLU A 192 -9.41 16.22 48.17
C GLU A 192 -8.44 17.33 48.55
N THR A 193 -8.76 18.04 49.64
CA THR A 193 -7.86 19.02 50.23
C THR A 193 -6.82 18.30 51.09
N GLU A 194 -5.56 18.33 50.67
CA GLU A 194 -4.44 17.79 51.44
C GLU A 194 -3.51 18.90 51.92
N TRP A 195 -2.93 18.70 53.09
CA TRP A 195 -1.90 19.58 53.61
C TRP A 195 -0.54 19.17 53.07
N VAL A 196 0.05 20.01 52.23
CA VAL A 196 1.38 19.76 51.65
C VAL A 196 2.38 20.69 52.30
N THR A 197 3.56 20.15 52.60
CA THR A 197 4.68 20.94 53.12
C THR A 197 5.44 21.53 51.94
N VAL A 198 5.54 22.85 51.87
CA VAL A 198 6.26 23.58 50.81
C VAL A 198 7.28 24.54 51.44
N VAL A 199 8.39 24.75 50.74
CA VAL A 199 9.38 25.76 51.13
C VAL A 199 9.05 27.05 50.40
N ARG A 200 8.71 28.10 51.15
CA ARG A 200 8.49 29.45 50.62
C ARG A 200 9.43 30.39 51.38
N ASP A 201 10.22 31.17 50.64
CA ASP A 201 11.21 32.09 51.20
C ASP A 201 12.20 31.44 52.20
N GLY A 202 12.63 30.21 51.90
CA GLY A 202 13.58 29.46 52.74
C GLY A 202 12.99 28.91 54.05
N LYS A 203 11.67 29.04 54.27
CA LYS A 203 10.97 28.50 55.44
C LYS A 203 9.96 27.43 55.04
N THR A 204 9.89 26.38 55.84
CA THR A 204 8.95 25.27 55.67
C THR A 204 7.56 25.66 56.19
N VAL A 205 6.55 25.71 55.32
CA VAL A 205 5.16 26.05 55.65
C VAL A 205 4.19 24.96 55.16
N ARG A 206 3.08 24.74 55.88
CA ARG A 206 1.99 23.84 55.44
C ARG A 206 0.94 24.64 54.67
N GLU A 207 0.61 24.20 53.47
CA GLU A 207 -0.40 24.81 52.60
C GLU A 207 -1.47 23.77 52.23
N GLN A 208 -2.73 24.19 52.13
CA GLN A 208 -3.80 23.35 51.61
C GLN A 208 -3.74 23.33 50.09
N ARG A 209 -3.73 22.14 49.50
CA ARG A 209 -3.78 21.96 48.06
C ARG A 209 -4.89 20.99 47.68
N GLN A 210 -5.64 21.35 46.64
CA GLN A 210 -6.55 20.40 45.99
C GLN A 210 -5.71 19.39 45.22
N VAL A 211 -5.80 18.12 45.63
CA VAL A 211 -5.13 16.99 44.97
C VAL A 211 -6.20 16.21 44.21
N ARG A 212 -5.99 16.02 42.90
CA ARG A 212 -6.89 15.21 42.06
C ARG A 212 -6.64 13.73 42.35
N LYS A 213 -7.69 13.02 42.75
CA LYS A 213 -7.73 11.57 42.92
C LYS A 213 -8.67 10.94 41.90
N VAL A 214 -8.51 9.63 41.70
CA VAL A 214 -9.36 8.83 40.81
C VAL A 214 -10.04 7.75 41.64
N ARG A 215 -11.37 7.64 41.53
CA ARG A 215 -12.13 6.55 42.14
C ARG A 215 -12.39 5.50 41.07
N TRP A 216 -11.61 4.42 41.10
CA TRP A 216 -11.73 3.31 40.18
C TRP A 216 -12.89 2.38 40.55
N TYR A 217 -13.61 1.90 39.55
CA TYR A 217 -14.62 0.86 39.67
C TYR A 217 -14.63 -0.02 38.41
N PRO A 218 -14.94 -1.32 38.56
CA PRO A 218 -15.01 -2.23 37.42
C PRO A 218 -16.19 -1.86 36.52
N THR A 219 -15.96 -1.97 35.22
CA THR A 219 -16.94 -1.73 34.16
C THR A 219 -16.83 -2.82 33.11
N SER A 220 -17.94 -3.10 32.45
CA SER A 220 -17.98 -4.08 31.37
C SER A 220 -19.07 -3.72 30.38
N GLY A 221 -18.93 -4.19 29.16
CA GLY A 221 -19.92 -3.97 28.11
C GLY A 221 -19.76 -4.97 26.98
N HIS A 222 -20.67 -4.85 26.02
CA HIS A 222 -20.63 -5.56 24.76
C HIS A 222 -20.50 -4.53 23.64
N HIS A 223 -19.65 -4.80 22.66
CA HIS A 223 -19.46 -4.00 21.46
C HIS A 223 -19.75 -4.86 20.24
N THR A 224 -20.60 -4.36 19.36
CA THR A 224 -20.91 -4.94 18.05
C THR A 224 -20.75 -3.84 17.01
N GLY A 225 -20.19 -4.18 15.85
CA GLY A 225 -20.04 -3.24 14.75
C GLY A 225 -19.65 -3.90 13.45
N ASP A 226 -20.12 -3.31 12.36
CA ASP A 226 -19.70 -3.62 11.00
C ASP A 226 -18.55 -2.69 10.59
N TYR A 227 -17.53 -3.27 9.98
CA TYR A 227 -16.35 -2.61 9.47
C TYR A 227 -16.24 -2.94 7.99
N ASP A 228 -16.30 -1.90 7.18
CA ASP A 228 -16.25 -1.95 5.73
C ASP A 228 -14.82 -1.67 5.28
N ASP A 229 -14.34 -2.41 4.29
CA ASP A 229 -13.01 -2.24 3.68
C ASP A 229 -11.82 -2.31 4.66
N VAL A 230 -11.81 -3.30 5.55
CA VAL A 230 -10.66 -3.55 6.44
C VAL A 230 -9.46 -4.00 5.61
N LEU A 231 -8.47 -3.12 5.48
CA LEU A 231 -7.24 -3.42 4.75
C LEU A 231 -6.37 -4.43 5.51
N VAL A 232 -5.95 -5.49 4.81
CA VAL A 232 -4.98 -6.49 5.29
C VAL A 232 -3.82 -6.60 4.30
N TYR A 233 -2.60 -6.55 4.80
CA TYR A 233 -1.41 -6.64 3.95
C TYR A 233 -1.34 -7.97 3.20
N ALA A 234 -1.22 -7.92 1.87
CA ALA A 234 -1.00 -9.11 1.04
C ALA A 234 0.49 -9.34 0.74
N THR A 235 1.39 -8.83 1.59
CA THR A 235 2.84 -9.02 1.47
C THR A 235 3.48 -9.24 2.84
N LYS A 236 4.54 -10.07 2.85
CA LYS A 236 5.39 -10.33 4.03
C LYS A 236 6.79 -9.73 3.90
N SER A 237 7.12 -9.15 2.75
CA SER A 237 8.50 -8.74 2.42
C SER A 237 8.80 -7.27 2.74
N ILE A 238 7.84 -6.53 3.32
CA ILE A 238 7.95 -5.10 3.60
C ILE A 238 7.72 -4.87 5.10
N ASP A 239 8.49 -3.95 5.67
CA ASP A 239 8.34 -3.55 7.06
C ASP A 239 6.94 -3.00 7.33
N VAL A 240 6.26 -3.56 8.33
CA VAL A 240 4.88 -3.19 8.71
C VAL A 240 4.74 -1.71 9.03
N ARG A 241 5.79 -1.04 9.56
CA ARG A 241 5.76 0.39 9.86
C ARG A 241 5.67 1.25 8.61
N ILE A 242 6.15 0.76 7.47
CA ILE A 242 5.98 1.43 6.17
C ILE A 242 4.53 1.23 5.71
N LEU A 243 4.02 0.01 5.80
CA LEU A 243 2.67 -0.33 5.37
C LEU A 243 1.59 0.40 6.21
N GLN A 244 1.80 0.55 7.52
CA GLN A 244 0.90 1.28 8.41
C GLN A 244 0.77 2.77 8.07
N LYS A 245 1.78 3.37 7.43
CA LYS A 245 1.70 4.78 6.99
C LYS A 245 0.76 4.98 5.80
N ILE A 246 0.28 3.91 5.18
CA ILE A 246 -0.71 3.95 4.11
C ILE A 246 -2.12 4.14 4.70
N TYR A 247 -2.32 3.84 6.00
CA TYR A 247 -3.61 4.01 6.65
C TYR A 247 -3.86 5.45 7.12
N PRO A 248 -5.14 5.88 7.16
CA PRO A 248 -6.26 5.28 6.45
C PRO A 248 -6.24 5.70 4.97
N ALA A 249 -6.35 4.75 4.05
CA ALA A 249 -6.69 5.04 2.66
C ALA A 249 -8.19 4.89 2.52
N ASP A 250 -8.85 5.87 1.91
CA ASP A 250 -10.23 5.73 1.48
C ASP A 250 -10.24 4.79 0.26
N THR A 251 -10.91 3.66 0.39
CA THR A 251 -11.08 2.64 -0.66
C THR A 251 -12.28 2.93 -1.54
N LYS A 252 -13.03 4.02 -1.26
CA LYS A 252 -14.24 4.46 -1.97
C LYS A 252 -14.00 5.65 -2.90
#